data_AF-A0A644XL70-F1
#
_entry.id   AF-A0A644XL70-F1
#
_cell.length_a   1.000
_cell.length_b   1.000
_cell.length_c   1.000
_cell.angle_alpha   90.00
_cell.angle_beta   90.00
_cell.angle_gamma   90.00
#
_symmetry.space_group_name_H-M   'P 1'
#
loop_
_entity.id
_entity.type
_entity.pdbx_description
1 polymer ?
#
loop_
_entity_poly.entity_id
_entity_poly.type
_entity_poly.pdbx_seq_one_letter_code
_entity_poly.pdbx_strand_id
1 'polypeptide(L)'
;MLTMGSLFDGIGGFPLAAVRNGVVPVWASEIEAFPIEVTKLRFPDMVHVGDITKLSGAELPPVDIVCGGSPCQDLSVAGARAGLAGARSGLFMEQTRVVKEMRDADRLRGRTAHLVRPRFMVWENGATRS
;
A
#
# COMPACT_ATOMS: atom_id res chain seq x y z
N MET A 1 1.27 -18.97 4.50
CA MET A 1 0.26 -18.26 3.68
C MET A 1 0.83 -16.89 3.33
N LEU A 2 0.61 -16.38 2.11
CA LEU A 2 1.09 -15.04 1.76
C LEU A 2 0.27 -13.99 2.51
N THR A 3 0.91 -12.88 2.84
CA THR A 3 0.31 -11.75 3.55
C THR A 3 0.34 -10.48 2.71
N MET A 4 -0.66 -9.62 2.87
CA MET A 4 -0.80 -8.37 2.13
C MET A 4 -0.97 -7.19 3.06
N GLY A 5 -0.33 -6.08 2.68
CA GLY A 5 -0.67 -4.74 3.13
C GLY A 5 -1.29 -3.96 1.97
N SER A 6 -2.36 -3.23 2.24
CA SER A 6 -3.06 -2.42 1.23
C SER A 6 -2.87 -0.93 1.52
N LEU A 7 -2.33 -0.18 0.57
CA LEU A 7 -2.18 1.27 0.64
C LEU A 7 -3.21 1.93 -0.27
N PHE A 8 -3.80 3.05 0.18
CA PHE A 8 -4.93 3.68 -0.53
C PHE A 8 -6.06 2.67 -0.74
N ASP A 9 -6.47 2.03 0.36
CA ASP A 9 -7.28 0.80 0.30
C ASP A 9 -8.65 1.01 -0.34
N GLY A 10 -9.19 2.23 -0.26
CA GLY A 10 -10.55 2.54 -0.67
C GLY A 10 -11.51 1.55 -0.02
N ILE A 11 -12.44 1.01 -0.80
CA ILE A 11 -13.46 0.07 -0.32
C ILE A 11 -12.94 -1.38 -0.19
N GLY A 12 -11.63 -1.62 -0.27
CA GLY A 12 -11.02 -2.92 -0.05
C GLY A 12 -10.97 -3.83 -1.27
N GLY A 13 -10.76 -3.26 -2.47
CA GLY A 13 -10.64 -4.04 -3.71
C GLY A 13 -9.46 -5.03 -3.69
N PHE A 14 -8.28 -4.57 -3.26
CA PHE A 14 -7.10 -5.43 -3.10
C PHE A 14 -7.27 -6.48 -2.00
N PRO A 15 -7.71 -6.14 -0.76
CA PRO A 15 -8.04 -7.13 0.25
C PRO A 15 -9.01 -8.22 -0.22
N LEU A 16 -10.07 -7.84 -0.96
CA LEU A 16 -11.02 -8.82 -1.50
C LEU A 16 -10.36 -9.78 -2.50
N ALA A 17 -9.55 -9.25 -3.41
CA ALA A 17 -8.79 -10.07 -4.36
C ALA A 17 -7.78 -10.97 -3.64
N ALA A 18 -7.13 -10.47 -2.59
CA ALA A 18 -6.19 -11.22 -1.76
C ALA A 18 -6.85 -12.45 -1.13
N VAL A 19 -7.97 -12.26 -0.43
CA VAL A 19 -8.69 -13.35 0.24
C VAL A 19 -9.17 -14.40 -0.77
N ARG A 20 -9.68 -13.97 -1.93
CA ARG A 20 -10.11 -14.87 -3.02
C ARG A 20 -8.97 -15.73 -3.59
N ASN A 21 -7.72 -15.35 -3.37
CA ASN A 21 -6.53 -16.06 -3.84
C ASN A 21 -5.69 -16.65 -2.68
N GLY A 22 -6.27 -16.78 -1.48
CA GLY A 22 -5.58 -17.38 -0.33
C GLY A 22 -4.45 -16.53 0.24
N VAL A 23 -4.50 -15.21 0.05
CA VAL A 23 -3.60 -14.21 0.65
C VAL A 23 -4.33 -13.51 1.79
N VAL A 24 -3.67 -13.36 2.94
CA VAL A 24 -4.26 -12.73 4.13
C VAL A 24 -3.98 -11.22 4.12
N PRO A 25 -5.00 -10.35 4.04
CA PRO A 25 -4.80 -8.93 4.28
C PRO A 25 -4.56 -8.68 5.77
N VAL A 26 -3.42 -8.09 6.12
CA VAL A 26 -2.97 -7.87 7.51
C VAL A 26 -3.26 -6.43 7.95
N TRP A 27 -3.05 -5.47 7.06
CA TRP A 27 -3.31 -4.06 7.34
C TRP A 27 -3.71 -3.29 6.08
N ALA A 28 -4.42 -2.18 6.30
CA ALA A 28 -4.86 -1.24 5.28
C ALA A 28 -4.60 0.22 5.69
N SER A 29 -4.07 1.02 4.77
CA SER A 29 -3.93 2.47 4.89
C SER A 29 -5.01 3.14 4.05
N GLU A 30 -5.88 3.89 4.73
CA GLU A 30 -6.96 4.68 4.16
C GLU A 30 -7.27 5.84 5.12
N ILE A 31 -7.68 6.99 4.58
CA ILE A 31 -8.03 8.20 5.35
C ILE A 31 -9.53 8.47 5.33
N GLU A 32 -10.24 8.01 4.30
CA GLU A 32 -11.66 8.25 4.14
C GLU A 32 -12.48 7.35 5.09
N ALA A 33 -13.35 7.98 5.87
CA ALA A 33 -14.11 7.27 6.91
C ALA A 33 -15.06 6.21 6.31
N PHE A 34 -15.75 6.51 5.21
CA PHE A 34 -16.71 5.59 4.62
C PHE A 34 -16.06 4.28 4.14
N PRO A 35 -15.00 4.29 3.32
CA PRO A 35 -14.34 3.06 2.91
C PRO A 35 -13.71 2.28 4.07
N ILE A 36 -13.16 2.97 5.08
CA ILE A 36 -12.69 2.35 6.32
C ILE A 36 -13.79 1.52 7.00
N GLU A 37 -14.99 2.08 7.15
CA GLU A 37 -16.10 1.36 7.78
C GLU A 37 -16.56 0.15 6.95
N VAL A 38 -16.53 0.25 5.62
CA VAL A 38 -16.79 -0.89 4.73
C VAL A 38 -15.77 -2.01 4.98
N THR A 39 -14.48 -1.68 5.03
CA THR A 39 -13.43 -2.69 5.15
C THR A 39 -13.30 -3.26 6.56
N LYS A 40 -13.62 -2.51 7.61
CA LYS A 40 -13.79 -3.06 8.97
C LYS A 40 -14.87 -4.13 9.04
N LEU A 41 -16.01 -3.91 8.37
CA LEU A 41 -17.10 -4.88 8.34
C LEU A 41 -16.73 -6.15 7.56
N ARG A 42 -15.98 -6.00 6.45
CA ARG A 42 -15.63 -7.11 5.55
C ARG A 42 -14.40 -7.89 5.99
N PHE A 43 -13.45 -7.23 6.66
CA PHE A 43 -12.16 -7.76 7.06
C PHE A 43 -11.88 -7.37 8.53
N PRO A 44 -12.60 -7.95 9.51
CA PRO A 44 -12.55 -7.52 10.91
C PRO A 44 -11.17 -7.68 11.58
N ASP A 45 -10.33 -8.59 11.05
CA ASP A 45 -8.99 -8.84 11.57
C ASP A 45 -7.90 -7.96 10.90
N MET A 46 -8.26 -7.18 9.88
CA MET A 46 -7.33 -6.29 9.18
C MET A 46 -7.16 -4.99 9.96
N VAL A 47 -5.92 -4.60 10.24
CA VAL A 47 -5.62 -3.39 11.00
C VAL A 47 -5.64 -2.15 10.10
N HIS A 48 -6.37 -1.12 10.50
CA HIS A 48 -6.43 0.15 9.76
C HIS A 48 -5.38 1.11 10.29
N VAL A 49 -4.36 1.39 9.49
CA VAL A 49 -3.17 2.14 9.90
C VAL A 49 -3.23 3.63 9.58
N GLY A 50 -4.25 4.08 8.83
CA GLY A 50 -4.53 5.49 8.58
C GLY A 50 -3.65 6.12 7.50
N ASP A 51 -3.35 7.41 7.66
CA ASP A 51 -2.65 8.26 6.69
C ASP A 51 -1.21 7.82 6.40
N ILE A 52 -0.96 7.42 5.15
CA ILE A 52 0.35 6.94 4.67
C ILE A 52 1.50 7.91 4.97
N THR A 53 1.25 9.22 4.94
CA THR A 53 2.28 10.26 5.16
C THR A 53 2.83 10.25 6.58
N LYS A 54 2.11 9.61 7.51
CA LYS A 54 2.47 9.50 8.94
C LYS A 54 2.97 8.10 9.31
N LEU A 55 2.98 7.17 8.36
CA LEU A 55 3.41 5.80 8.61
C LEU A 55 4.93 5.67 8.58
N SER A 56 5.45 4.86 9.50
CA SER A 56 6.79 4.28 9.44
C SER A 56 6.67 2.85 8.94
N GLY A 57 7.20 2.56 7.74
CA GLY A 57 7.20 1.21 7.19
C GLY A 57 7.97 0.22 8.07
N ALA A 58 8.95 0.70 8.85
CA ALA A 58 9.70 -0.14 9.76
C ALA A 58 8.84 -0.71 10.92
N GLU A 59 7.77 0.01 11.30
CA GLU A 59 6.88 -0.33 12.42
C GLU A 59 5.66 -1.16 12.00
N LEU A 60 5.32 -1.16 10.71
CA LEU A 60 4.22 -1.97 10.19
C LEU A 60 4.51 -3.47 10.32
N PRO A 61 3.48 -4.32 10.59
CA PRO A 61 3.61 -5.76 10.48
C PRO A 61 4.14 -6.15 9.09
N PRO A 62 5.24 -6.90 9.00
CA PRO A 62 5.80 -7.27 7.71
C PRO A 62 4.89 -8.16 6.87
N VAL A 63 4.69 -7.79 5.60
CA VAL A 63 3.80 -8.50 4.65
C VAL A 63 4.55 -8.91 3.38
N ASP A 64 4.13 -9.98 2.72
CA ASP A 64 4.79 -10.47 1.49
C ASP A 64 4.49 -9.59 0.26
N ILE A 65 3.30 -8.98 0.22
CA ILE A 65 2.79 -8.17 -0.88
C ILE A 65 2.37 -6.81 -0.33
N VAL A 66 2.78 -5.73 -0.97
CA VAL A 66 2.16 -4.42 -0.78
C VAL A 66 1.44 -4.04 -2.06
N CYS A 67 0.14 -3.79 -1.97
CA CYS A 67 -0.67 -3.25 -3.05
C CYS A 67 -0.98 -1.77 -2.80
N GLY A 68 -1.22 -0.99 -3.85
CA GLY A 68 -1.88 0.29 -3.68
C GLY A 68 -2.18 1.03 -4.97
N GLY A 69 -3.27 1.80 -4.94
CA GLY A 69 -3.74 2.62 -6.05
C GLY A 69 -3.59 4.10 -5.76
N SER A 70 -2.36 4.62 -5.69
CA SER A 70 -2.12 6.04 -5.34
C SER A 70 -2.90 6.97 -6.29
N PRO A 71 -3.63 7.98 -5.79
CA PRO A 71 -4.43 8.89 -6.60
C PRO A 71 -3.52 9.86 -7.37
N CYS A 72 -2.92 9.39 -8.46
CA CYS A 72 -1.92 10.12 -9.22
C CYS A 72 -2.44 10.46 -10.62
N GLN A 73 -3.31 11.48 -10.71
CA GLN A 73 -3.78 12.02 -12.00
C GLN A 73 -2.62 12.57 -12.87
N ASP A 74 -1.51 12.99 -12.26
CA ASP A 74 -0.41 13.68 -12.98
C ASP A 74 0.59 12.71 -13.64
N LEU A 75 0.65 11.45 -13.21
CA LEU A 75 1.53 10.43 -13.81
C LEU A 75 0.95 9.86 -15.11
N SER A 76 -0.37 9.93 -15.32
CA SER A 76 -1.01 9.45 -16.57
C SER A 76 -0.95 10.46 -17.73
N VAL A 77 -0.71 11.75 -17.45
CA VAL A 77 -0.69 12.82 -18.48
C VAL A 77 0.73 13.33 -18.77
N ALA A 78 1.71 13.07 -17.91
CA ALA A 78 3.08 13.57 -18.05
C ALA A 78 3.93 12.79 -19.06
N GLY A 79 3.59 12.93 -20.34
CA GLY A 79 4.50 12.68 -21.47
C GLY A 79 5.61 13.73 -21.62
N ALA A 80 5.69 14.77 -20.76
CA ALA A 80 6.73 15.80 -20.89
C ALA A 80 7.09 16.46 -19.54
N ARG A 81 8.31 16.18 -19.07
CA ARG A 81 9.22 17.05 -18.28
C ARG A 81 8.81 17.61 -16.90
N ALA A 82 7.59 17.38 -16.39
CA ALA A 82 7.23 17.72 -14.99
C ALA A 82 7.14 16.50 -14.05
N GLY A 83 7.35 15.29 -14.58
CA GLY A 83 7.28 14.03 -13.84
C GLY A 83 8.19 14.03 -12.60
N LEU A 84 7.68 13.46 -11.51
CA LEU A 84 8.28 13.34 -10.16
C LEU A 84 8.28 14.60 -9.28
N ALA A 85 8.02 15.80 -9.82
CA ALA A 85 8.07 17.06 -9.04
C ALA A 85 6.70 17.62 -8.60
N GLY A 86 5.59 17.01 -9.01
CA GLY A 86 4.24 17.44 -8.65
C GLY A 86 3.83 16.97 -7.25
N ALA A 87 3.03 17.78 -6.53
CA ALA A 87 2.53 17.42 -5.19
C ALA A 87 1.81 16.05 -5.16
N ARG A 88 1.17 15.65 -6.26
CA ARG A 88 0.44 14.36 -6.38
C ARG A 88 1.34 13.18 -6.74
N SER A 89 2.49 13.39 -7.39
CA SER A 89 3.54 12.35 -7.42
C SER A 89 4.09 12.04 -6.02
N GLY A 90 3.84 12.90 -5.04
CA GLY A 90 4.21 12.68 -3.63
C GLY A 90 3.63 11.39 -3.05
N LEU A 91 2.37 11.04 -3.32
CA LEU A 91 1.75 9.86 -2.71
C LEU A 91 2.29 8.53 -3.26
N PHE A 92 2.69 8.50 -4.53
CA PHE A 92 3.45 7.36 -5.07
C PHE A 92 4.83 7.25 -4.41
N MET A 93 5.48 8.38 -4.14
CA MET A 93 6.75 8.40 -3.40
C MET A 93 6.58 7.94 -1.96
N GLU A 94 5.46 8.26 -1.30
CA GLU A 94 5.12 7.73 0.03
C GLU A 94 4.94 6.20 0.02
N GLN A 95 4.27 5.65 -1.00
CA GLN A 95 4.18 4.20 -1.18
C GLN A 95 5.57 3.56 -1.34
N THR A 96 6.42 4.16 -2.17
CA THR A 96 7.80 3.71 -2.37
C THR A 96 8.62 3.80 -1.07
N ARG A 97 8.44 4.88 -0.30
CA ARG A 97 9.08 5.09 1.01
C ARG A 97 8.70 4.00 2.00
N VAL A 98 7.40 3.74 2.19
CA VAL A 98 6.91 2.70 3.09
C VAL A 98 7.46 1.33 2.70
N VAL A 99 7.42 0.97 1.41
CA VAL A 99 7.97 -0.30 0.91
C VAL A 99 9.47 -0.39 1.19
N LYS A 100 10.24 0.67 0.96
CA LYS A 100 11.67 0.70 1.23
C LYS A 100 11.97 0.51 2.72
N GLU A 101 11.29 1.26 3.59
CA GLU A 101 11.46 1.18 5.04
C GLU A 101 11.12 -0.22 5.58
N MET A 102 10.04 -0.84 5.10
CA MET A 102 9.70 -2.22 5.42
C MET A 102 10.81 -3.19 5.05
N ARG A 103 11.34 -3.08 3.82
CA ARG A 103 12.42 -3.95 3.33
C ARG A 103 13.71 -3.77 4.13
N ASP A 104 14.05 -2.54 4.49
CA ASP A 104 15.23 -2.25 5.29
C ASP A 104 15.09 -2.82 6.71
N ALA A 105 13.92 -2.65 7.34
CA ALA A 105 13.64 -3.25 8.64
C ALA A 105 13.65 -4.79 8.61
N ASP A 106 13.13 -5.41 7.56
CA ASP A 106 13.14 -6.88 7.42
C ASP A 106 14.56 -7.42 7.17
N ARG A 107 15.44 -6.65 6.51
CA ARG A 107 16.89 -6.95 6.42
C ARG A 107 17.58 -6.84 7.78
N LEU A 108 17.30 -5.79 8.55
CA LEU A 108 17.85 -5.61 9.90
C LEU A 108 17.40 -6.73 10.85
N ARG A 109 16.22 -7.30 10.61
CA ARG A 109 15.73 -8.50 11.30
C ARG A 109 16.36 -9.82 10.80
N GLY A 110 17.34 -9.75 9.91
CA GLY A 110 18.13 -10.89 9.45
C GLY A 110 17.59 -11.62 8.22
N ARG A 111 16.52 -11.14 7.56
CA ARG A 111 16.12 -11.73 6.26
C ARG A 111 17.05 -11.29 5.14
N THR A 112 17.31 -12.21 4.22
CA THR A 112 18.28 -12.02 3.15
C THR A 112 17.69 -12.35 1.78
N ALA A 113 18.34 -11.83 0.72
CA ALA A 113 18.02 -12.13 -0.67
C ALA A 113 16.53 -11.94 -1.02
N HIS A 114 15.96 -12.93 -1.73
CA HIS A 114 14.57 -12.92 -2.21
C HIS A 114 13.53 -13.12 -1.10
N LEU A 115 13.95 -13.37 0.14
CA LEU A 115 13.07 -13.53 1.30
C LEU A 115 12.75 -12.22 2.01
N VAL A 116 13.44 -11.13 1.68
CA VAL A 116 13.18 -9.78 2.20
C VAL A 116 11.80 -9.31 1.74
N ARG A 117 10.97 -8.87 2.69
CA ARG A 117 9.58 -8.46 2.48
C ARG A 117 9.38 -6.93 2.52
N PRO A 118 8.39 -6.41 1.78
CA PRO A 118 7.57 -7.11 0.79
C PRO A 118 8.37 -7.59 -0.41
N ARG A 119 8.01 -8.77 -0.93
CA ARG A 119 8.61 -9.38 -2.13
C ARG A 119 7.99 -8.84 -3.41
N PHE A 120 6.74 -8.42 -3.34
CA PHE A 120 5.99 -7.87 -4.45
C PHE A 120 5.42 -6.51 -4.06
N MET A 121 5.57 -5.54 -4.96
CA MET A 121 4.87 -4.26 -4.92
C MET A 121 3.96 -4.22 -6.14
N VAL A 122 2.65 -4.15 -5.91
CA VAL A 122 1.63 -4.03 -6.97
C VAL A 122 1.10 -2.61 -6.92
N TRP A 123 1.16 -1.92 -8.06
CA TRP A 123 0.68 -0.56 -8.18
C TRP A 123 -0.35 -0.49 -9.31
N GLU A 124 -1.50 0.11 -9.01
CA GLU A 124 -2.52 0.44 -9.99
C GLU A 124 -2.60 1.96 -10.14
N ASN A 125 -2.62 2.44 -11.39
CA ASN A 125 -2.88 3.85 -11.66
C ASN A 125 -4.39 4.08 -11.83
N GLY A 126 -5.07 4.37 -10.72
CA GLY A 126 -6.48 4.75 -10.74
C GLY A 126 -6.61 6.24 -11.04
N ALA A 127 -7.11 6.60 -12.23
CA ALA A 127 -7.58 7.96 -12.50
C ALA A 127 -8.95 8.19 -11.83
N THR A 128 -9.03 8.08 -10.51
CA THR A 128 -10.26 8.41 -9.79
C THR A 128 -10.36 9.92 -9.70
N ARG A 129 -11.40 10.49 -10.34
CA ARG A 129 -11.86 11.85 -10.06
C ARG A 129 -12.55 11.79 -8.70
N SER A 130 -11.84 12.11 -7.62
CA SER A 130 -12.45 12.56 -6.37
C SER A 130 -13.02 13.95 -6.57
#